data_AF-A0A955PEI2-F1
#
_entry.id   AF-A0A955PEI2-F1
#
_cell.length_a   1.000
_cell.length_b   1.000
_cell.length_c   1.000
_cell.angle_alpha   90.00
_cell.angle_beta   90.00
_cell.angle_gamma   90.00
#
_symmetry.space_group_name_H-M   'P 1'
#
loop_
_entity.id
_entity.type
_entity.pdbx_description
1 polymer ?
#
loop_
_entity_poly.entity_id
_entity_poly.type
_entity_poly.pdbx_seq_one_letter_code
_entity_poly.pdbx_strand_id
1 'polypeptide(L)'
;ERGYVATSGDGLHFSEPLPWFFDTGEELGSYNTQQHWIATGDGLFLVYTRRGAENDHVFRHRAPLFIAQIDPDTLCVLRETERVLVPERGARLGNFGITDVKNNETWVTVAEWMQPVGIEKYGSDNTIYVAKIRWTP
;
A
#
# COMPACT_ATOMS: atom_id res chain seq x y z
N GLU A 1 7.31 -14.83 -5.54
CA GLU A 1 6.13 -14.77 -4.65
C GLU A 1 5.22 -13.62 -5.09
N ARG A 2 3.91 -13.70 -4.82
CA ARG A 2 2.89 -12.70 -5.21
C ARG A 2 1.98 -12.41 -4.01
N GLY A 3 1.37 -11.22 -3.97
CA GLY A 3 0.22 -10.92 -3.11
C GLY A 3 -1.07 -11.46 -3.73
N TYR A 4 -2.04 -11.78 -2.88
CA TYR A 4 -3.32 -12.36 -3.27
C TYR A 4 -4.49 -11.66 -2.57
N VAL A 5 -5.67 -11.78 -3.16
CA VAL A 5 -6.97 -11.31 -2.66
C VAL A 5 -8.01 -12.40 -2.78
N ALA A 6 -8.93 -12.46 -1.81
CA ALA A 6 -10.08 -13.36 -1.83
C ALA A 6 -11.30 -12.62 -1.24
N THR A 7 -12.49 -13.05 -1.63
CA THR A 7 -13.75 -12.52 -1.09
C THR A 7 -14.41 -13.55 -0.20
N SER A 8 -15.23 -13.07 0.72
CA SER A 8 -16.08 -13.91 1.57
C SER A 8 -17.36 -13.15 1.91
N GLY A 9 -18.49 -13.84 1.87
CA GLY A 9 -19.78 -13.29 2.30
C GLY A 9 -20.03 -13.44 3.81
N ASP A 10 -19.30 -14.33 4.48
CA ASP A 10 -19.51 -14.66 5.89
C ASP A 10 -18.25 -14.49 6.77
N GLY A 11 -17.11 -14.17 6.16
CA GLY A 11 -15.82 -14.04 6.83
C GLY A 11 -15.20 -15.37 7.28
N LEU A 12 -15.78 -16.52 6.91
CA LEU A 12 -15.34 -17.86 7.28
C LEU A 12 -14.96 -18.70 6.07
N HIS A 13 -15.74 -18.62 4.99
CA HIS A 13 -15.51 -19.33 3.74
C HIS A 13 -15.08 -18.33 2.67
N PHE A 14 -13.85 -18.50 2.18
CA PHE A 14 -13.25 -17.61 1.19
C PHE A 14 -13.27 -18.25 -0.19
N SER A 15 -13.37 -17.40 -1.21
CA SER A 15 -13.13 -17.80 -2.60
C SER A 15 -11.70 -18.32 -2.78
N GLU A 16 -11.43 -18.97 -3.90
CA GLU A 16 -10.05 -19.26 -4.30
C GLU A 16 -9.25 -17.95 -4.39
N PRO A 17 -8.07 -17.85 -3.75
CA PRO A 17 -7.28 -16.62 -3.77
C PRO A 17 -6.82 -16.27 -5.19
N LEU A 18 -7.10 -15.05 -5.61
CA LEU A 18 -6.65 -14.50 -6.88
C LEU A 18 -5.37 -13.69 -6.68
N PRO A 19 -4.37 -13.79 -7.57
CA PRO A 19 -3.20 -12.92 -7.51
C PRO A 19 -3.62 -11.45 -7.74
N TRP A 20 -2.90 -10.51 -7.14
CA TRP A 20 -3.13 -9.11 -7.39
C TRP A 20 -2.70 -8.67 -8.81
N PHE A 21 -3.62 -8.03 -9.52
CA PHE A 21 -3.41 -7.39 -10.81
C PHE A 21 -3.89 -5.95 -10.80
N PHE A 22 -3.33 -5.15 -11.71
CA PHE A 22 -3.98 -3.94 -12.18
C PHE A 22 -5.11 -4.29 -13.15
N ASP A 23 -6.07 -3.38 -13.29
CA ASP A 23 -7.12 -3.41 -14.31
C ASP A 23 -6.59 -3.47 -15.76
N THR A 24 -5.33 -3.08 -15.97
CA THR A 24 -4.60 -3.25 -17.24
C THR A 24 -4.18 -4.70 -17.54
N GLY A 25 -4.32 -5.62 -16.58
CA GLY A 25 -3.87 -7.01 -16.68
C GLY A 25 -2.41 -7.23 -16.26
N GLU A 26 -1.68 -6.17 -15.88
CA GLU A 26 -0.33 -6.29 -15.35
C GLU A 26 -0.32 -6.74 -13.89
N GLU A 27 0.64 -7.58 -13.49
CA GLU A 27 0.80 -7.95 -12.09
C GLU A 27 1.07 -6.71 -11.23
N LEU A 28 0.43 -6.64 -10.06
CA LEU A 28 0.63 -5.52 -9.13
C LEU A 28 2.09 -5.42 -8.67
N GLY A 29 2.80 -6.55 -8.58
CA GLY A 29 4.18 -6.58 -8.09
C GLY A 29 4.30 -6.41 -6.57
N SER A 30 3.19 -6.44 -5.83
CA SER A 30 3.18 -6.65 -4.38
C SER A 30 3.48 -8.11 -4.08
N TYR A 31 4.37 -8.36 -3.13
CA TYR A 31 4.82 -9.72 -2.77
C TYR A 31 5.25 -9.83 -1.30
N ASN A 32 4.94 -8.81 -0.49
CA ASN A 32 5.19 -8.81 0.93
C ASN A 32 3.87 -8.55 1.67
N THR A 33 3.87 -8.73 2.98
CA THR A 33 2.65 -8.65 3.80
C THR A 33 2.22 -7.22 4.13
N GLN A 34 2.93 -6.19 3.67
CA GLN A 34 2.62 -4.79 4.00
C GLN A 34 1.55 -4.26 3.06
N GLN A 35 0.29 -4.57 3.40
CA GLN A 35 -0.89 -4.02 2.75
C GLN A 35 -2.02 -3.85 3.76
N HIS A 36 -2.81 -2.78 3.64
CA HIS A 36 -3.98 -2.53 4.47
C HIS A 36 -5.11 -1.93 3.64
N TRP A 37 -6.34 -2.26 4.01
CA TRP A 37 -7.55 -1.72 3.41
C TRP A 37 -7.89 -0.35 4.00
N ILE A 38 -8.49 0.51 3.17
CA ILE A 38 -9.31 1.64 3.61
C ILE A 38 -10.66 1.53 2.89
N ALA A 39 -11.74 1.42 3.65
CA ALA A 39 -13.09 1.40 3.12
C ALA A 39 -13.80 2.70 3.53
N THR A 40 -14.27 3.47 2.55
CA THR A 40 -14.93 4.76 2.78
C THR A 40 -16.17 4.89 1.90
N GLY A 41 -16.92 5.99 2.04
CA GLY A 41 -18.01 6.33 1.12
C GLY A 41 -17.54 6.55 -0.33
N ASP A 42 -16.27 6.91 -0.53
CA ASP A 42 -15.65 7.11 -1.85
C ASP A 42 -15.26 5.79 -2.53
N GLY A 43 -15.24 4.67 -1.78
CA GLY A 43 -14.93 3.34 -2.32
C GLY A 43 -13.96 2.54 -1.45
N LEU A 44 -13.41 1.49 -2.06
CA LEU A 44 -12.45 0.58 -1.45
C LEU A 44 -11.05 0.89 -1.97
N PHE A 45 -10.09 1.12 -1.07
CA PHE A 45 -8.72 1.45 -1.39
C PHE A 45 -7.76 0.47 -0.72
N LEU A 46 -6.63 0.22 -1.38
CA LEU A 46 -5.53 -0.56 -0.84
C LEU A 46 -4.32 0.36 -0.66
N VAL A 47 -3.74 0.35 0.54
CA VAL A 47 -2.41 0.91 0.80
C VAL A 47 -1.42 -0.24 0.78
N TYR A 48 -0.37 -0.18 -0.02
CA TYR A 48 0.54 -1.30 -0.25
C TYR A 48 1.94 -0.86 -0.68
N THR A 49 2.85 -1.84 -0.81
CA THR A 49 4.16 -1.67 -1.43
C THR A 49 4.29 -2.60 -2.64
N ARG A 50 5.05 -2.20 -3.66
CA ARG A 50 5.32 -3.03 -4.85
C ARG A 50 6.68 -2.75 -5.46
N ARG A 51 7.19 -3.72 -6.22
CA ARG A 51 8.33 -3.53 -7.13
C ARG A 51 7.95 -2.71 -8.37
N GLY A 52 8.94 -2.37 -9.19
CA GLY A 52 8.72 -1.70 -10.48
C GLY A 52 8.39 -0.21 -10.31
N ALA A 53 8.97 0.41 -9.30
CA ALA A 53 8.86 1.84 -9.02
C ALA A 53 10.24 2.46 -8.74
N GLU A 54 11.27 1.97 -9.46
CA GLU A 54 12.67 2.39 -9.32
C GLU A 54 13.25 2.22 -7.90
N ASN A 55 12.70 1.26 -7.15
CA ASN A 55 12.93 1.05 -5.72
C ASN A 55 13.71 -0.24 -5.41
N ASP A 56 14.44 -0.81 -6.38
CA ASP A 56 15.17 -2.08 -6.22
C ASP A 56 16.26 -2.05 -5.14
N HIS A 57 16.73 -0.84 -4.80
CA HIS A 57 17.68 -0.62 -3.72
C HIS A 57 17.05 -0.70 -2.33
N VAL A 58 15.71 -0.62 -2.23
CA VAL A 58 14.97 -0.77 -0.98
C VAL A 58 14.74 -2.25 -0.70
N PHE A 59 15.20 -2.70 0.46
CA PHE A 59 15.05 -4.10 0.85
C PHE A 59 13.58 -4.54 0.82
N ARG A 60 13.31 -5.58 0.02
CA ARG A 60 11.97 -6.14 -0.23
C ARG A 60 10.95 -5.16 -0.85
N HIS A 61 11.41 -4.11 -1.53
CA HIS A 61 10.56 -3.07 -2.13
C HIS A 61 9.57 -2.45 -1.12
N ARG A 62 9.96 -2.35 0.15
CA ARG A 62 9.11 -1.89 1.27
C ARG A 62 8.94 -0.36 1.35
N ALA A 63 9.18 0.34 0.26
CA ALA A 63 8.94 1.74 0.07
C ALA A 63 8.95 2.02 -1.45
N PRO A 64 8.18 2.99 -1.95
CA PRO A 64 7.25 3.85 -1.21
C PRO A 64 6.00 3.10 -0.74
N LEU A 65 5.16 3.75 0.10
CA LEU A 65 3.78 3.31 0.26
C LEU A 65 2.94 3.90 -0.87
N PHE A 66 2.23 3.05 -1.58
CA PHE A 66 1.23 3.41 -2.57
C PHE A 66 -0.16 3.36 -1.95
N ILE A 67 -1.08 4.13 -2.53
CA ILE A 67 -2.53 3.99 -2.35
C ILE A 67 -3.18 3.96 -3.72
N ALA A 68 -4.14 3.06 -3.92
CA ALA A 68 -4.94 2.99 -5.14
C ALA A 68 -6.34 2.46 -4.81
N GLN A 69 -7.33 2.83 -5.63
CA GLN A 69 -8.69 2.31 -5.55
C GLN A 69 -8.74 0.89 -6.12
N ILE A 70 -9.61 0.07 -5.54
CA ILE A 70 -9.89 -1.31 -5.95
C ILE A 70 -11.29 -1.36 -6.55
N ASP A 71 -11.43 -2.08 -7.67
CA ASP A 71 -12.72 -2.51 -8.17
C ASP A 71 -13.15 -3.78 -7.42
N PRO A 72 -14.23 -3.74 -6.60
CA PRO A 72 -14.67 -4.88 -5.81
C PRO A 72 -15.28 -6.01 -6.66
N ASP A 73 -15.72 -5.73 -7.89
CA ASP A 73 -16.34 -6.73 -8.77
C ASP A 73 -15.27 -7.54 -9.51
N THR A 74 -14.20 -6.87 -9.96
CA THR A 74 -13.10 -7.53 -10.71
C THR A 74 -11.90 -7.90 -9.84
N LEU A 75 -11.82 -7.40 -8.59
CA LEU A 75 -10.70 -7.59 -7.67
C LEU A 75 -9.36 -7.10 -8.24
N CYS A 76 -9.41 -6.05 -9.05
CA CYS A 76 -8.26 -5.40 -9.65
C CYS A 76 -7.97 -4.05 -8.99
N VAL A 77 -6.69 -3.68 -8.97
CA VAL A 77 -6.26 -2.32 -8.63
C VAL A 77 -6.48 -1.41 -9.84
N LEU A 78 -7.16 -0.29 -9.66
CA LEU A 78 -7.36 0.70 -10.73
C LEU A 78 -6.07 1.48 -10.97
N ARG A 79 -5.36 1.17 -12.07
CA ARG A 79 -4.01 1.67 -12.32
C ARG A 79 -3.92 3.19 -12.32
N GLU A 80 -4.91 3.87 -12.90
CA GLU A 80 -4.94 5.32 -13.01
C GLU A 80 -5.07 6.04 -11.66
N THR A 81 -5.51 5.34 -10.62
CA THR A 81 -5.72 5.90 -9.28
C THR A 81 -4.51 5.75 -8.36
N GLU A 82 -3.48 5.01 -8.79
CA GLU A 82 -2.31 4.74 -7.97
C GLU A 82 -1.52 6.04 -7.69
N ARG A 83 -1.27 6.30 -6.41
CA ARG A 83 -0.50 7.45 -5.93
C ARG A 83 0.49 7.02 -4.87
N VAL A 84 1.64 7.71 -4.82
CA VAL A 84 2.56 7.61 -3.70
C VAL A 84 1.94 8.32 -2.49
N LEU A 85 1.68 7.56 -1.42
CA LEU A 85 1.15 8.05 -0.15
C LEU A 85 2.26 8.49 0.80
N VAL A 86 3.34 7.69 0.89
CA VAL A 86 4.56 8.02 1.65
C VAL A 86 5.76 7.78 0.73
N PRO A 87 6.63 8.79 0.53
CA PRO A 87 7.75 8.67 -0.40
C PRO A 87 8.80 7.66 0.07
N GLU A 88 9.63 7.26 -0.86
CA GLU A 88 10.81 6.43 -0.65
C GLU A 88 12.04 7.35 -0.57
N ARG A 89 12.89 7.17 0.45
CA ARG A 89 14.11 7.97 0.69
C ARG A 89 15.34 7.09 1.03
N GLY A 90 15.35 5.86 0.55
CA GLY A 90 16.34 4.81 0.76
C GLY A 90 15.98 3.81 1.86
N ALA A 91 15.39 4.30 2.95
CA ALA A 91 14.97 3.43 4.05
C ALA A 91 13.74 2.62 3.64
N ARG A 92 13.73 1.33 4.01
CA ARG A 92 12.48 0.58 4.02
C ARG A 92 11.54 1.17 5.06
N LEU A 93 10.24 1.16 4.77
CA LEU A 93 9.23 1.54 5.73
C LEU A 93 8.87 0.35 6.62
N GLY A 94 8.71 0.61 7.92
CA GLY A 94 8.24 -0.37 8.90
C GLY A 94 6.83 -0.87 8.60
N ASN A 95 6.28 -1.72 9.47
CA ASN A 95 4.83 -1.95 9.45
C ASN A 95 4.12 -0.61 9.69
N PHE A 96 3.00 -0.42 9.02
CA PHE A 96 2.24 0.82 9.09
C PHE A 96 0.86 0.58 9.68
N GLY A 97 0.27 1.64 10.21
CA GLY A 97 -1.07 1.65 10.76
C GLY A 97 -1.99 2.50 9.92
N ILE A 98 -3.27 2.12 9.86
CA ILE A 98 -4.35 2.92 9.31
C ILE A 98 -5.32 3.25 10.44
N THR A 99 -5.76 4.49 10.53
CA THR A 99 -6.72 4.93 11.54
C THR A 99 -7.72 5.90 10.93
N ASP A 100 -9.00 5.54 10.97
CA ASP A 100 -10.08 6.46 10.64
C ASP A 100 -10.27 7.44 11.80
N VAL A 101 -9.98 8.72 11.54
CA VAL A 101 -10.01 9.77 12.56
C VAL A 101 -11.38 10.46 12.57
N LYS A 102 -11.97 10.63 11.38
CA LYS A 102 -13.32 11.19 11.16
C LYS A 102 -13.92 10.57 9.89
N ASN A 103 -15.22 10.79 9.66
CA ASN A 103 -15.93 10.26 8.47
C ASN A 103 -15.26 10.58 7.13
N ASN A 104 -14.51 11.69 7.04
CA ASN A 104 -13.84 12.14 5.83
C ASN A 104 -12.31 12.23 5.96
N GLU A 105 -11.73 11.58 6.98
CA GLU A 105 -10.29 11.69 7.25
C GLU A 105 -9.71 10.38 7.80
N THR A 106 -8.77 9.79 7.05
CA THR A 106 -8.02 8.59 7.44
C THR A 106 -6.53 8.93 7.53
N TRP A 107 -5.86 8.47 8.58
CA TRP A 107 -4.42 8.67 8.77
C TRP A 107 -3.67 7.36 8.54
N VAL A 108 -2.53 7.45 7.85
CA VAL A 108 -1.57 6.37 7.69
C VAL A 108 -0.28 6.74 8.39
N THR A 109 0.13 5.95 9.37
CA THR A 109 1.31 6.20 10.18
C THR A 109 2.38 5.14 9.93
N VAL A 110 3.61 5.57 9.67
CA VAL A 110 4.74 4.66 9.41
C VAL A 110 6.06 5.35 9.76
N ALA A 111 7.11 4.57 10.03
CA ALA A 111 8.46 5.09 10.26
C ALA A 111 9.43 4.51 9.25
N GLU A 112 10.44 5.31 8.88
CA GLU A 112 11.63 4.80 8.24
C GLU A 112 12.37 3.85 9.17
N TRP A 113 12.76 2.69 8.65
CA TRP A 113 13.64 1.79 9.35
C TRP A 113 15.01 1.84 8.71
N MET A 114 15.95 2.52 9.38
CA MET A 114 17.29 2.87 8.90
C MET A 114 18.21 1.66 8.73
N GLN A 115 17.90 0.78 7.77
CA GLN A 115 18.65 -0.43 7.45
C GLN A 115 18.63 -0.72 5.93
N PRO A 116 19.75 -1.19 5.35
CA PRO A 116 21.08 -1.33 5.97
C PRO A 116 21.76 0.02 6.20
N VAL A 117 22.93 0.04 6.86
CA VAL A 117 23.74 1.26 7.02
C VAL A 117 24.10 1.85 5.64
N GLY A 118 24.07 3.18 5.49
CA GLY A 118 24.41 3.87 4.23
C GLY A 118 23.22 4.24 3.36
N ILE A 119 21.99 3.97 3.81
CA ILE A 119 20.73 4.34 3.12
C ILE A 119 20.41 5.84 3.19
N GLU A 120 21.05 6.56 4.11
CA GLU A 120 20.89 8.01 4.28
C GLU A 120 21.36 8.80 3.05
N LYS A 121 22.20 8.19 2.20
CA LYS A 121 22.62 8.75 0.90
C LYS A 121 21.45 9.00 -0.06
N TYR A 122 20.32 8.33 0.15
CA TYR A 122 19.07 8.53 -0.59
C TYR A 122 18.13 9.55 0.08
N GLY A 123 18.49 10.10 1.25
CA GLY A 123 17.78 11.18 1.94
C GLY A 123 16.94 10.78 3.16
N SER A 124 17.00 9.52 3.59
CA SER A 124 16.34 9.05 4.82
C SER A 124 17.07 9.53 6.07
N ASP A 125 16.29 9.84 7.10
CA ASP A 125 16.76 10.48 8.34
C ASP A 125 16.00 9.95 9.58
N ASN A 126 15.40 8.76 9.46
CA ASN A 126 14.59 8.12 10.48
C ASN A 126 13.26 8.85 10.75
N THR A 127 12.67 9.47 9.73
CA THR A 127 11.40 10.19 9.84
C THR A 127 10.25 9.26 10.19
N ILE A 128 9.35 9.77 11.03
CA ILE A 128 8.02 9.22 11.28
C ILE A 128 7.01 10.02 10.46
N TYR A 129 6.29 9.33 9.58
CA TYR A 129 5.27 9.90 8.74
C TYR A 129 3.88 9.73 9.35
N VAL A 130 3.08 10.79 9.20
CA VAL A 130 1.62 10.78 9.41
C VAL A 130 0.99 11.32 8.12
N ALA A 131 0.67 10.43 7.19
CA ALA A 131 0.01 10.79 5.94
C ALA A 131 -1.50 10.93 6.17
N LYS A 132 -2.06 12.10 5.85
CA LYS A 132 -3.48 12.41 6.05
C LYS A 132 -4.20 12.32 4.71
N ILE A 133 -5.16 11.41 4.61
CA ILE A 133 -6.02 11.29 3.44
C ILE A 133 -7.33 11.99 3.77
N ARG A 134 -7.76 12.88 2.88
CA ARG A 134 -9.03 13.60 2.98
C ARG A 134 -9.95 13.08 1.89
N TRP A 135 -11.10 12.58 2.32
CA TRP A 135 -12.13 12.02 1.48
C TRP A 135 -13.17 13.08 1.14
N THR A 136 -13.87 12.91 0.02
CA THR A 136 -14.99 13.79 -0.31
C THR A 136 -16.18 13.42 0.59
N PRO A 137 -16.90 14.38 1.18
CA PRO A 137 -18.09 14.09 1.97
C PRO A 137 -19.24 13.54 1.12
#